data_AF-A0A0D2K6X5-F1
#
_entry.id   AF-A0A0D2K6X5-F1
#
_cell.length_a   1.000
_cell.length_b   1.000
_cell.length_c   1.000
_cell.angle_alpha   90.00
_cell.angle_beta   90.00
_cell.angle_gamma   90.00
#
_symmetry.space_group_name_H-M   'P 1'
#
loop_
_entity.id
_entity.type
_entity.pdbx_description
1 polymer ?
#
loop_
_entity_poly.entity_id
_entity_poly.type
_entity_poly.pdbx_seq_one_letter_code
_entity_poly.pdbx_strand_id
1 'polypeptide(L)'
;METDSKPHKYPIDWVPCPTVTWVKLGIVQAARIKADEFYARSIRVLRATIQNGGCDGTEDWLVATMVILCLYENHQPSYNPASAAVHVAAAGQVFRERARRKMDATSRGWCPSSALTRSTLVFDRIFTESFLYHSMLVSVRDKSLSPLQDPTLRDVFDTYFEHCRLSVSPEPENWPIFGMPYSLVRLFSDLVASLDDSPNAFSSRNPSSLQDILIQLDTWKSDAMFHNYGLHITLYISAAKLLAYCHLSASSPPSPTSENYSVLIQHELEDCMGTLARIDFAESVTRFFNWPLAIIDKVVRDPRASRFVQQKLAEMALDDPTGKKAYDWVAEGFEQKLSPGRLTMNP
;
A
#
# COMPACT_ATOMS: atom_id res chain seq x y z
N MET A 1 38.26 -40.11 48.80
CA MET A 1 39.20 -39.74 47.73
C MET A 1 38.38 -39.55 46.47
N GLU A 2 37.84 -38.35 46.31
CA GLU A 2 37.19 -37.90 45.06
C GLU A 2 38.28 -37.58 44.04
N THR A 3 38.16 -38.14 42.84
CA THR A 3 38.95 -37.76 41.69
C THR A 3 38.12 -36.82 40.82
N ASP A 4 38.51 -35.55 40.88
CA ASP A 4 37.99 -34.41 40.13
C ASP A 4 38.43 -34.49 38.65
N SER A 5 37.49 -34.75 37.73
CA SER A 5 37.74 -34.71 36.28
C SER A 5 36.94 -33.58 35.64
N LYS A 6 37.59 -32.44 35.43
CA LYS A 6 37.05 -31.30 34.66
C LYS A 6 36.90 -31.67 33.17
N PRO A 7 35.81 -31.30 32.48
CA PRO A 7 35.71 -31.44 31.03
C PRO A 7 36.46 -30.30 30.32
N HIS A 8 37.35 -30.65 29.40
CA HIS A 8 37.95 -29.73 28.44
C HIS A 8 36.89 -29.19 27.47
N LYS A 9 36.62 -27.88 27.54
CA LYS A 9 35.91 -27.14 26.49
C LYS A 9 36.88 -26.88 25.33
N TYR A 10 36.64 -27.50 24.17
CA TYR A 10 37.20 -27.02 22.91
C TYR A 10 36.33 -25.87 22.41
N PRO A 11 36.89 -24.69 22.05
CA PRO A 11 36.14 -23.69 21.30
C PRO A 11 36.12 -24.13 19.83
N ILE A 12 34.94 -24.47 19.32
CA ILE A 12 34.71 -24.56 17.87
C ILE A 12 34.44 -23.13 17.42
N ASP A 13 35.50 -22.44 16.98
CA ASP A 13 35.37 -21.20 16.23
C ASP A 13 34.71 -21.53 14.88
N TRP A 14 33.44 -21.17 14.75
CA TRP A 14 32.74 -21.17 13.47
C TRP A 14 33.31 -20.06 12.59
N VAL A 15 34.42 -20.35 11.91
CA VAL A 15 34.90 -19.51 10.81
C VAL A 15 34.05 -19.84 9.57
N PRO A 16 33.21 -18.92 9.06
CA PRO A 16 32.45 -19.18 7.85
C PRO A 16 33.42 -19.42 6.68
N CYS A 17 33.33 -20.60 6.07
CA CYS A 17 34.19 -21.02 4.96
C CYS A 17 33.99 -20.08 3.76
N PRO A 18 35.02 -19.29 3.35
CA PRO A 18 34.88 -18.27 2.30
C PRO A 18 34.33 -18.85 0.99
N THR A 19 34.71 -20.08 0.65
CA THR A 19 34.34 -20.77 -0.58
C THR A 19 32.83 -20.98 -0.72
N VAL A 20 32.12 -21.26 0.38
CA VAL A 20 30.66 -21.42 0.37
C VAL A 20 29.95 -20.08 0.16
N THR A 21 30.51 -19.01 0.73
CA THR A 21 30.01 -17.64 0.58
C THR A 21 30.20 -17.14 -0.85
N TRP A 22 31.35 -17.38 -1.47
CA TRP A 22 31.64 -17.00 -2.87
C TRP A 22 30.77 -17.76 -3.88
N VAL A 23 30.52 -19.06 -3.66
CA VAL A 23 29.63 -19.84 -4.53
C VAL A 23 28.18 -19.36 -4.39
N LYS A 24 27.71 -19.07 -3.18
CA LYS A 24 26.37 -18.47 -2.96
C LYS A 24 26.25 -17.10 -3.61
N LEU A 25 27.26 -16.23 -3.46
CA LEU A 25 27.32 -14.91 -4.11
C LEU A 25 27.31 -15.04 -5.64
N GLY A 26 28.07 -15.98 -6.21
CA GLY A 26 28.10 -16.24 -7.65
C GLY A 26 26.76 -16.73 -8.21
N ILE A 27 26.07 -17.63 -7.49
CA ILE A 27 24.74 -18.12 -7.86
C ILE A 27 23.70 -16.99 -7.80
N VAL A 28 23.73 -16.18 -6.74
CA VAL A 28 22.83 -15.03 -6.58
C VAL A 28 23.05 -14.00 -7.68
N GLN A 29 24.31 -13.70 -8.02
CA GLN A 29 24.63 -12.75 -9.09
C GLN A 29 24.21 -13.28 -10.47
N ALA A 30 24.44 -14.57 -10.77
CA ALA A 30 24.01 -15.18 -12.03
C ALA A 30 22.48 -15.23 -12.16
N ALA A 31 21.77 -15.52 -11.07
CA ALA A 31 20.31 -15.47 -11.03
C ALA A 31 19.78 -14.06 -11.28
N ARG A 32 20.43 -13.05 -10.68
CA ARG A 32 20.08 -11.64 -10.88
C ARG A 32 20.24 -11.19 -12.33
N ILE A 33 21.38 -11.49 -12.95
CA ILE A 33 21.62 -11.16 -14.37
C ILE A 33 20.55 -11.79 -15.26
N LYS A 34 20.20 -13.07 -15.03
CA LYS A 34 19.11 -13.73 -15.76
C LYS A 34 17.76 -13.05 -15.53
N ALA A 35 17.47 -12.65 -14.30
CA ALA A 35 16.22 -11.96 -13.98
C ALA A 35 16.13 -10.60 -14.67
N ASP A 36 17.22 -9.82 -14.74
CA ASP A 36 17.31 -8.57 -15.50
C ASP A 36 17.08 -8.81 -17.01
N GLU A 37 17.68 -9.86 -17.57
CA GLU A 37 17.48 -10.25 -18.97
C GLU A 37 16.02 -10.63 -19.25
N PHE A 38 15.40 -11.43 -18.38
CA PHE A 38 13.99 -11.80 -18.51
C PHE A 38 13.08 -10.59 -18.38
N TYR A 39 13.35 -9.71 -17.41
CA TYR A 39 12.60 -8.47 -17.22
C TYR A 39 12.63 -7.59 -18.48
N ALA A 40 13.82 -7.30 -19.00
CA ALA A 40 14.00 -6.49 -20.20
C ALA A 40 13.41 -7.17 -21.46
N ARG A 41 13.52 -8.50 -21.57
CA ARG A 41 12.90 -9.26 -22.65
C ARG A 41 11.38 -9.22 -22.57
N SER A 42 10.79 -9.42 -21.40
CA SER A 42 9.34 -9.40 -21.18
C SER A 42 8.74 -8.06 -21.58
N ILE A 43 9.37 -6.94 -21.20
CA ILE A 43 8.92 -5.60 -21.62
C ILE A 43 8.99 -5.45 -23.14
N ARG A 44 10.09 -5.88 -23.78
CA ARG A 44 10.24 -5.79 -25.24
C ARG A 44 9.19 -6.62 -25.98
N VAL A 45 8.99 -7.87 -25.57
CA VAL A 45 8.00 -8.77 -26.17
C VAL A 45 6.60 -8.20 -25.96
N LEU A 46 6.26 -7.77 -24.75
CA LEU A 46 4.97 -7.18 -24.45
C LEU A 46 4.67 -5.96 -25.32
N ARG A 47 5.62 -5.03 -25.43
CA ARG A 47 5.48 -3.84 -26.28
C ARG A 47 5.26 -4.23 -27.75
N ALA A 48 6.03 -5.18 -28.27
CA ALA A 48 5.87 -5.66 -29.64
C ALA A 48 4.50 -6.32 -29.86
N THR A 49 4.04 -7.16 -28.91
CA THR A 49 2.72 -7.79 -28.96
C THR A 49 1.60 -6.75 -29.01
N ILE A 50 1.66 -5.73 -28.14
CA ILE A 50 0.68 -4.63 -28.12
C ILE A 50 0.71 -3.85 -29.44
N GLN A 51 1.90 -3.44 -29.90
CA GLN A 51 2.07 -2.65 -31.13
C GLN A 51 1.54 -3.38 -32.38
N ASN A 52 1.70 -4.71 -32.42
CA ASN A 52 1.24 -5.54 -33.53
C ASN A 52 -0.24 -5.94 -33.41
N GLY A 53 -0.97 -5.44 -32.41
CA GLY A 53 -2.37 -5.82 -32.17
C GLY A 53 -2.56 -7.28 -31.76
N GLY A 54 -1.51 -7.92 -31.21
CA GLY A 54 -1.54 -9.30 -30.74
C GLY A 54 -2.28 -9.50 -29.41
N CYS A 55 -2.79 -8.43 -28.82
CA CYS A 55 -3.66 -8.45 -27.66
C CYS A 55 -4.69 -7.31 -27.74
N ASP A 56 -5.87 -7.53 -27.14
CA ASP A 56 -6.94 -6.53 -27.09
C ASP A 56 -7.06 -5.81 -25.73
N GLY A 57 -6.24 -6.19 -24.76
CA GLY A 57 -6.16 -5.58 -23.43
C GLY A 57 -6.99 -6.29 -22.36
N THR A 58 -7.73 -7.34 -22.73
CA THR A 58 -8.61 -8.06 -21.79
C THR A 58 -7.96 -9.30 -21.16
N GLU A 59 -6.78 -9.69 -21.62
CA GLU A 59 -6.17 -10.98 -21.31
C GLU A 59 -5.56 -11.04 -19.90
N ASP A 60 -5.76 -12.14 -19.18
CA ASP A 60 -5.26 -12.33 -17.78
C ASP A 60 -3.75 -12.36 -17.67
N TRP A 61 -3.06 -12.78 -18.74
CA TRP A 61 -1.61 -12.79 -18.75
C TRP A 61 -1.02 -11.37 -18.80
N LEU A 62 -1.72 -10.37 -19.38
CA LEU A 62 -1.28 -8.96 -19.35
C LEU A 62 -1.26 -8.45 -17.91
N VAL A 63 -2.36 -8.72 -17.21
CA VAL A 63 -2.55 -8.44 -15.78
C VAL A 63 -1.46 -9.10 -14.93
N ALA A 64 -1.25 -10.41 -15.08
CA ALA A 64 -0.22 -11.14 -14.36
C ALA A 64 1.18 -10.56 -14.62
N THR A 65 1.46 -10.21 -15.87
CA THR A 65 2.75 -9.63 -16.28
C THR A 65 2.98 -8.31 -15.56
N MET A 66 1.98 -7.41 -15.49
CA MET A 66 2.15 -6.12 -14.79
C MET A 66 2.48 -6.31 -13.30
N VAL A 67 1.82 -7.25 -12.62
CA VAL A 67 2.14 -7.58 -11.22
C VAL A 67 3.57 -8.08 -11.09
N ILE A 68 3.98 -9.02 -11.94
CA ILE A 68 5.33 -9.58 -11.90
C ILE A 68 6.39 -8.50 -12.14
N LEU A 69 6.16 -7.58 -13.08
CA LEU A 69 7.06 -6.45 -13.33
C LEU A 69 7.11 -5.48 -12.12
N CYS A 70 5.97 -5.21 -11.49
CA CYS A 70 5.91 -4.39 -10.27
C CYS A 70 6.65 -5.06 -9.10
N LEU A 71 6.42 -6.35 -8.87
CA LEU A 71 7.13 -7.14 -7.85
C LEU A 71 8.63 -7.19 -8.13
N TYR A 72 9.02 -7.33 -9.40
CA TYR A 72 10.43 -7.32 -9.79
C TYR A 72 11.11 -6.01 -9.39
N GLU A 73 10.52 -4.87 -9.75
CA GLU A 73 11.02 -3.54 -9.38
C GLU A 73 11.11 -3.39 -7.86
N ASN A 74 10.05 -3.80 -7.15
CA ASN A 74 9.93 -3.71 -5.69
C ASN A 74 11.01 -4.47 -4.93
N HIS A 75 11.65 -5.49 -5.53
CA HIS A 75 12.69 -6.30 -4.90
C HIS A 75 14.09 -6.01 -5.44
N GLN A 76 14.26 -5.00 -6.31
CA GLN A 76 15.58 -4.62 -6.77
C GLN A 76 16.39 -3.97 -5.63
N PRO A 77 17.68 -4.29 -5.47
CA PRO A 77 18.55 -3.54 -4.55
C PRO A 77 18.58 -2.03 -4.88
N SER A 78 18.49 -1.71 -6.17
CA SER A 78 18.35 -0.34 -6.69
C SER A 78 16.90 0.14 -6.74
N TYR A 79 16.00 -0.44 -5.94
CA TYR A 79 14.57 -0.13 -5.95
C TYR A 79 14.33 1.38 -6.05
N ASN A 80 13.53 1.74 -7.04
CA ASN A 80 13.03 3.08 -7.29
C ASN A 80 11.50 3.00 -7.34
N PRO A 81 10.78 3.58 -6.36
CA PRO A 81 9.32 3.62 -6.35
C PRO A 81 8.70 4.19 -7.63
N ALA A 82 9.38 5.11 -8.32
CA ALA A 82 8.92 5.64 -9.59
C ALA A 82 8.86 4.57 -10.70
N SER A 83 9.78 3.59 -10.70
CA SER A 83 9.74 2.47 -11.65
C SER A 83 8.53 1.56 -11.41
N ALA A 84 8.23 1.27 -10.14
CA ALA A 84 7.03 0.51 -9.77
C ALA A 84 5.75 1.27 -10.13
N ALA A 85 5.73 2.60 -9.95
CA ALA A 85 4.59 3.45 -10.30
C ALA A 85 4.21 3.36 -11.78
N VAL A 86 5.19 3.21 -12.70
CA VAL A 86 4.91 3.01 -14.13
C VAL A 86 4.14 1.71 -14.39
N HIS A 87 4.48 0.62 -13.70
CA HIS A 87 3.77 -0.66 -13.83
C HIS A 87 2.37 -0.61 -13.20
N VAL A 88 2.20 0.13 -12.11
CA VAL A 88 0.88 0.42 -11.53
C VAL A 88 0.03 1.21 -12.52
N ALA A 89 0.58 2.26 -13.14
CA ALA A 89 -0.11 3.04 -14.16
C ALA A 89 -0.56 2.17 -15.34
N ALA A 90 0.34 1.28 -15.80
CA ALA A 90 0.03 0.34 -16.89
C ALA A 90 -1.07 -0.66 -16.49
N ALA A 91 -1.05 -1.21 -15.27
CA ALA A 91 -2.13 -2.04 -14.76
C ALA A 91 -3.48 -1.30 -14.73
N GLY A 92 -3.47 -0.02 -14.35
CA GLY A 92 -4.67 0.84 -14.41
C GLY A 92 -5.24 1.00 -15.83
N GLN A 93 -4.38 1.07 -16.86
CA GLN A 93 -4.83 1.08 -18.25
C GLN A 93 -5.48 -0.24 -18.67
N VAL A 94 -4.92 -1.37 -18.22
CA VAL A 94 -5.49 -2.70 -18.48
C VAL A 94 -6.88 -2.82 -17.83
N PHE A 95 -7.04 -2.36 -16.58
CA PHE A 95 -8.35 -2.30 -15.93
C PHE A 95 -9.36 -1.44 -16.69
N ARG A 96 -8.95 -0.25 -17.17
CA ARG A 96 -9.82 0.63 -17.97
C ARG A 96 -10.28 -0.05 -19.26
N GLU A 97 -9.38 -0.67 -20.00
CA GLU A 97 -9.74 -1.33 -21.25
C GLU A 97 -10.69 -2.52 -21.00
N ARG A 98 -10.43 -3.32 -19.97
CA ARG A 98 -11.36 -4.38 -19.54
C ARG A 98 -12.74 -3.84 -19.19
N ALA A 99 -12.81 -2.75 -18.44
CA ALA A 99 -14.07 -2.10 -18.06
C ALA A 99 -14.84 -1.64 -19.30
N ARG A 100 -14.17 -0.92 -20.21
CA ARG A 100 -14.74 -0.43 -21.47
C ARG A 100 -15.33 -1.57 -22.30
N ARG A 101 -14.59 -2.67 -22.44
CA ARG A 101 -15.03 -3.86 -23.20
C ARG A 101 -16.22 -4.56 -22.54
N LYS A 102 -16.26 -4.63 -21.21
CA LYS A 102 -17.40 -5.18 -20.47
C LYS A 102 -18.66 -4.34 -20.69
N MET A 103 -18.55 -3.00 -20.70
CA MET A 103 -19.66 -2.10 -21.02
C MET A 103 -20.15 -2.27 -22.47
N ASP A 104 -19.23 -2.36 -23.43
CA ASP A 104 -19.53 -2.63 -24.84
C ASP A 104 -20.21 -4.01 -25.05
N ALA A 105 -19.86 -5.01 -24.23
CA ALA A 105 -20.46 -6.34 -24.28
C ALA A 105 -21.85 -6.39 -23.61
N THR A 106 -22.02 -5.70 -22.48
CA THR A 106 -23.30 -5.65 -21.73
C THR A 106 -24.39 -4.94 -22.55
N SER A 107 -24.02 -3.88 -23.27
CA SER A 107 -24.91 -3.20 -24.23
C SER A 107 -25.30 -4.06 -25.45
N ARG A 108 -24.55 -5.14 -25.73
CA ARG A 108 -24.82 -6.12 -26.80
C ARG A 108 -25.43 -7.44 -26.29
N GLY A 109 -25.90 -7.48 -25.04
CA GLY A 109 -26.56 -8.66 -24.47
C GLY A 109 -25.62 -9.80 -24.09
N TRP A 110 -24.34 -9.51 -23.79
CA TRP A 110 -23.40 -10.54 -23.39
C TRP A 110 -23.69 -11.09 -21.99
N CYS A 111 -24.03 -12.37 -21.92
CA CYS A 111 -23.96 -13.17 -20.70
C CYS A 111 -22.54 -13.74 -20.59
N PRO A 112 -21.80 -13.51 -19.49
CA PRO A 112 -20.62 -14.30 -19.20
C PRO A 112 -21.09 -15.71 -18.80
N SER A 113 -21.25 -16.58 -19.79
CA SER A 113 -21.40 -18.01 -19.56
C SER A 113 -20.03 -18.65 -19.53
N SER A 114 -19.54 -18.96 -18.33
CA SER A 114 -18.79 -20.18 -18.03
C SER A 114 -18.50 -20.21 -16.53
N ALA A 115 -18.53 -21.40 -15.92
CA ALA A 115 -18.33 -21.58 -14.49
C ALA A 115 -16.96 -21.00 -14.06
N LEU A 116 -16.97 -19.82 -13.43
CA LEU A 116 -15.75 -19.28 -12.82
C LEU A 116 -15.20 -20.33 -11.85
N THR A 117 -14.01 -20.82 -12.17
CA THR A 117 -13.29 -21.73 -11.28
C THR A 117 -12.87 -20.97 -10.03
N ARG A 118 -12.69 -21.69 -8.91
CA ARG A 118 -12.15 -21.09 -7.68
C ARG A 118 -10.79 -20.43 -7.92
N SER A 119 -9.94 -21.01 -8.77
CA SER A 119 -8.64 -20.45 -9.14
C SER A 119 -8.76 -19.10 -9.85
N THR A 120 -9.72 -18.94 -10.78
CA THR A 120 -9.96 -17.67 -11.47
C THR A 120 -10.40 -16.60 -10.47
N LEU A 121 -11.34 -16.94 -9.58
CA LEU A 121 -11.81 -16.00 -8.54
C LEU A 121 -10.68 -15.55 -7.61
N VAL A 122 -9.82 -16.48 -7.19
CA VAL A 122 -8.67 -16.18 -6.31
C VAL A 122 -7.65 -15.30 -7.03
N PHE A 123 -7.34 -15.61 -8.30
CA PHE A 123 -6.44 -14.80 -9.11
C PHE A 123 -6.96 -13.37 -9.27
N ASP A 124 -8.23 -13.20 -9.63
CA ASP A 124 -8.85 -11.88 -9.78
C ASP A 124 -8.81 -11.08 -8.47
N ARG A 125 -9.03 -11.75 -7.34
CA ARG A 125 -9.01 -11.11 -6.02
C ARG A 125 -7.62 -10.63 -5.64
N ILE A 126 -6.62 -11.51 -5.76
CA ILE A 126 -5.22 -11.18 -5.48
C ILE A 126 -4.77 -10.02 -6.36
N PHE A 127 -5.10 -10.06 -7.66
CA PHE A 127 -4.72 -8.99 -8.57
C PHE A 127 -5.39 -7.67 -8.23
N THR A 128 -6.70 -7.67 -8.01
CA THR A 128 -7.49 -6.47 -7.71
C THR A 128 -6.98 -5.81 -6.43
N GLU A 129 -6.81 -6.58 -5.35
CA GLU A 129 -6.27 -6.04 -4.11
C GLU A 129 -4.82 -5.56 -4.28
N SER A 130 -3.96 -6.31 -4.98
CA SER A 130 -2.55 -5.90 -5.21
C SER A 130 -2.45 -4.58 -5.96
N PHE A 131 -3.25 -4.43 -7.03
CA PHE A 131 -3.30 -3.20 -7.80
C PHE A 131 -3.72 -2.00 -6.95
N LEU A 132 -4.82 -2.15 -6.21
CA LEU A 132 -5.33 -1.09 -5.35
C LEU A 132 -4.37 -0.77 -4.19
N TYR A 133 -3.69 -1.78 -3.64
CA TYR A 133 -2.72 -1.62 -2.55
C TYR A 133 -1.54 -0.77 -3.03
N HIS A 134 -0.96 -1.15 -4.17
CA HIS A 134 0.14 -0.38 -4.75
C HIS A 134 -0.32 1.01 -5.21
N SER A 135 -1.53 1.13 -5.74
CA SER A 135 -2.12 2.41 -6.11
C SER A 135 -2.25 3.35 -4.92
N MET A 136 -2.70 2.85 -3.76
CA MET A 136 -2.79 3.62 -2.51
C MET A 136 -1.41 4.14 -2.04
N LEU A 137 -0.34 3.38 -2.26
CA LEU A 137 1.02 3.82 -1.92
C LEU A 137 1.53 4.91 -2.87
N VAL A 138 1.31 4.76 -4.18
CA VAL A 138 1.84 5.71 -5.17
C VAL A 138 0.99 6.98 -5.30
N SER A 139 -0.31 6.90 -5.04
CA SER A 139 -1.27 8.01 -5.21
C SER A 139 -1.05 9.17 -4.24
N VAL A 140 -0.33 8.94 -3.14
CA VAL A 140 0.09 10.00 -2.21
C VAL A 140 0.96 11.04 -2.90
N ARG A 141 1.77 10.64 -3.91
CA ARG A 141 2.60 11.57 -4.69
C ARG A 141 2.03 11.90 -6.06
N ASP A 142 1.40 10.94 -6.72
CA ASP A 142 0.85 11.12 -8.06
C ASP A 142 -0.65 10.85 -8.08
N LYS A 143 -1.43 11.93 -8.06
CA LYS A 143 -2.91 11.86 -8.06
C LYS A 143 -3.47 11.17 -9.30
N SER A 144 -2.75 11.19 -10.42
CA SER A 144 -3.16 10.50 -11.66
C SER A 144 -3.18 8.98 -11.52
N LEU A 145 -2.50 8.46 -10.48
CA LEU A 145 -2.44 7.04 -10.13
C LEU A 145 -3.40 6.67 -9.00
N SER A 146 -4.44 7.48 -8.76
CA SER A 146 -5.51 7.15 -7.82
C SER A 146 -6.71 6.54 -8.54
N PRO A 147 -6.79 5.20 -8.68
CA PRO A 147 -7.85 4.55 -9.46
C PRO A 147 -9.24 4.74 -8.85
N LEU A 148 -9.33 5.00 -7.54
CA LEU A 148 -10.60 5.22 -6.84
C LEU A 148 -11.10 6.67 -6.96
N GLN A 149 -10.31 7.56 -7.57
CA GLN A 149 -10.72 8.92 -7.96
C GLN A 149 -11.10 9.00 -9.45
N ASP A 150 -10.78 7.97 -10.25
CA ASP A 150 -11.26 7.79 -11.62
C ASP A 150 -12.69 7.23 -11.57
N PRO A 151 -13.73 7.94 -12.06
CA PRO A 151 -15.11 7.49 -11.95
C PRO A 151 -15.39 6.15 -12.63
N THR A 152 -14.70 5.84 -13.74
CA THR A 152 -14.87 4.58 -14.46
C THR A 152 -14.26 3.44 -13.68
N LEU A 153 -13.04 3.61 -13.18
CA LEU A 153 -12.36 2.59 -12.39
C LEU A 153 -13.03 2.39 -11.02
N ARG A 154 -13.49 3.46 -10.38
CA ARG A 154 -14.19 3.37 -9.10
C ARG A 154 -15.43 2.48 -9.21
N ASP A 155 -16.28 2.71 -10.22
CA ASP A 155 -17.48 1.90 -10.46
C ASP A 155 -17.14 0.41 -10.69
N VAL A 156 -16.04 0.14 -11.39
CA VAL A 156 -15.54 -1.23 -11.63
C VAL A 156 -15.19 -1.93 -10.32
N PHE A 157 -14.46 -1.25 -9.43
CA PHE A 157 -14.05 -1.82 -8.14
C PHE A 157 -15.22 -1.94 -7.17
N ASP A 158 -16.09 -0.93 -7.10
CA ASP A 158 -17.31 -0.96 -6.30
C ASP A 158 -18.20 -2.14 -6.70
N THR A 159 -18.48 -2.27 -8.00
CA THR A 159 -19.26 -3.38 -8.54
C THR A 159 -18.60 -4.72 -8.27
N TYR A 160 -17.27 -4.80 -8.40
CA TYR A 160 -16.51 -6.03 -8.16
C TYR A 160 -16.65 -6.50 -6.70
N PHE A 161 -16.45 -5.62 -5.72
CA PHE A 161 -16.51 -5.98 -4.31
C PHE A 161 -17.95 -6.18 -3.80
N GLU A 162 -18.93 -5.47 -4.35
CA GLU A 162 -20.36 -5.69 -4.06
C GLU A 162 -20.83 -7.09 -4.51
N HIS A 163 -20.35 -7.56 -5.66
CA HIS A 163 -20.75 -8.83 -6.26
C HIS A 163 -19.68 -9.94 -6.13
N CYS A 164 -18.71 -9.76 -5.22
CA CYS A 164 -17.60 -10.69 -5.07
C CYS A 164 -18.12 -12.05 -4.57
N ARG A 165 -17.70 -13.14 -5.22
CA ARG A 165 -18.06 -14.51 -4.80
C ARG A 165 -17.18 -15.04 -3.67
N LEU A 166 -16.07 -14.37 -3.39
CA LEU A 166 -15.24 -14.65 -2.23
C LEU A 166 -15.71 -13.79 -1.05
N SER A 167 -15.40 -14.23 0.16
CA SER A 167 -15.77 -13.49 1.36
C SER A 167 -15.24 -12.05 1.31
N VAL A 168 -16.10 -11.11 1.69
CA VAL A 168 -15.77 -9.69 1.90
C VAL A 168 -16.07 -9.27 3.34
N SER A 169 -16.23 -10.26 4.25
CA SER A 169 -16.41 -10.00 5.67
C SER A 169 -15.18 -9.27 6.25
N PRO A 170 -15.33 -8.51 7.35
CA PRO A 170 -14.30 -7.57 7.77
C PRO A 170 -12.99 -8.17 8.27
N GLU A 171 -12.98 -9.46 8.59
CA GLU A 171 -11.84 -10.12 9.21
C GLU A 171 -10.62 -10.16 8.26
N PRO A 172 -9.39 -9.87 8.75
CA PRO A 172 -8.20 -9.77 7.90
C PRO A 172 -7.91 -10.98 7.03
N GLU A 173 -8.28 -12.19 7.47
CA GLU A 173 -8.03 -13.43 6.71
C GLU A 173 -8.82 -13.46 5.40
N ASN A 174 -9.91 -12.69 5.30
CA ASN A 174 -10.70 -12.53 4.08
C ASN A 174 -10.09 -11.52 3.09
N TRP A 175 -9.01 -10.83 3.48
CA TRP A 175 -8.34 -9.78 2.71
C TRP A 175 -6.85 -10.10 2.55
N PRO A 176 -6.47 -11.08 1.71
CA PRO A 176 -5.13 -11.66 1.70
C PRO A 176 -4.02 -10.69 1.28
N ILE A 177 -4.34 -9.59 0.58
CA ILE A 177 -3.36 -8.60 0.14
C ILE A 177 -3.56 -7.26 0.83
N PHE A 178 -4.77 -6.85 1.20
CA PHE A 178 -4.96 -5.61 1.97
C PHE A 178 -4.80 -5.78 3.47
N GLY A 179 -5.15 -6.96 3.99
CA GLY A 179 -5.39 -7.18 5.41
C GLY A 179 -6.61 -6.44 5.96
N MET A 180 -7.39 -5.72 5.14
CA MET A 180 -8.51 -4.90 5.58
C MET A 180 -9.60 -4.76 4.51
N PRO A 181 -10.84 -4.42 4.91
CA PRO A 181 -11.95 -4.17 3.99
C PRO A 181 -11.70 -3.14 2.90
N TYR A 182 -12.15 -3.44 1.68
CA TYR A 182 -12.16 -2.48 0.56
C TYR A 182 -12.86 -1.17 0.92
N SER A 183 -13.92 -1.20 1.73
CA SER A 183 -14.60 0.00 2.21
C SER A 183 -13.67 0.95 2.98
N LEU A 184 -12.72 0.43 3.76
CA LEU A 184 -11.71 1.24 4.43
C LEU A 184 -10.67 1.78 3.44
N VAL A 185 -10.21 0.95 2.50
CA VAL A 185 -9.29 1.40 1.42
C VAL A 185 -9.91 2.54 0.60
N ARG A 186 -11.20 2.42 0.27
CA ARG A 186 -11.98 3.47 -0.38
C ARG A 186 -12.07 4.72 0.49
N LEU A 187 -12.36 4.58 1.77
CA LEU A 187 -12.43 5.71 2.71
C LEU A 187 -11.09 6.44 2.84
N PHE A 188 -9.97 5.72 2.86
CA PHE A 188 -8.62 6.30 2.85
C PHE A 188 -8.30 7.04 1.55
N SER A 189 -8.73 6.52 0.41
CA SER A 189 -8.62 7.23 -0.87
C SER A 189 -9.45 8.51 -0.86
N ASP A 190 -10.68 8.48 -0.35
CA ASP A 190 -11.58 9.64 -0.26
C ASP A 190 -11.03 10.70 0.71
N LEU A 191 -10.39 10.26 1.80
CA LEU A 191 -9.67 11.15 2.71
C LEU A 191 -8.54 11.86 1.96
N VAL A 192 -7.63 11.13 1.31
CA VAL A 192 -6.49 11.74 0.61
C VAL A 192 -6.92 12.71 -0.50
N ALA A 193 -8.03 12.42 -1.18
CA ALA A 193 -8.60 13.33 -2.17
C ALA A 193 -9.23 14.58 -1.55
N SER A 194 -9.88 14.45 -0.39
CA SER A 194 -10.46 15.59 0.35
C SER A 194 -9.41 16.58 0.84
N LEU A 195 -8.19 16.12 1.12
CA LEU A 195 -7.08 16.98 1.58
C LEU A 195 -6.46 17.85 0.49
N ASP A 196 -6.76 17.57 -0.78
CA ASP A 196 -6.07 18.16 -1.93
C ASP A 196 -6.67 19.48 -2.41
N ASP A 197 -7.74 20.00 -1.77
CA ASP A 197 -8.41 21.28 -2.03
C ASP A 197 -8.53 21.67 -3.52
N SER A 198 -8.74 20.68 -4.41
CA SER A 198 -8.94 20.96 -5.83
C SER A 198 -10.43 21.15 -6.09
N PRO A 199 -10.88 22.35 -6.55
CA PRO A 199 -12.28 22.56 -6.93
C PRO A 199 -12.74 21.66 -8.09
N ASN A 200 -11.83 20.96 -8.77
CA ASN A 200 -12.11 20.03 -9.86
C ASN A 200 -12.16 18.55 -9.44
N ALA A 201 -11.90 18.21 -8.18
CA ALA A 201 -11.84 16.79 -7.74
C ALA A 201 -13.21 16.14 -7.53
N PHE A 202 -14.32 16.88 -7.65
CA PHE A 202 -15.67 16.35 -7.47
C PHE A 202 -16.46 16.32 -8.77
N SER A 203 -16.15 15.31 -9.60
CA SER A 203 -17.11 14.79 -10.59
C SER A 203 -17.81 13.51 -10.11
N SER A 204 -17.61 13.09 -8.86
CA SER A 204 -18.45 12.06 -8.25
C SER A 204 -19.74 12.69 -7.72
N ARG A 205 -20.84 11.98 -7.93
CA ARG A 205 -22.12 12.22 -7.27
C ARG A 205 -21.88 12.16 -5.75
N ASN A 206 -21.75 13.33 -5.12
CA ASN A 206 -21.53 13.55 -3.67
C ASN A 206 -20.11 13.28 -3.13
N PRO A 207 -19.22 14.29 -3.09
CA PRO A 207 -18.19 14.40 -2.05
C PRO A 207 -18.75 13.98 -0.69
N SER A 208 -18.17 12.95 -0.05
CA SER A 208 -18.29 12.87 1.41
C SER A 208 -17.47 14.01 1.98
N SER A 209 -18.05 14.83 2.85
CA SER A 209 -17.29 15.87 3.52
C SER A 209 -16.21 15.23 4.40
N LEU A 210 -15.14 15.97 4.72
CA LEU A 210 -14.11 15.47 5.65
C LEU A 210 -14.71 15.05 7.00
N GLN A 211 -15.80 15.70 7.42
CA GLN A 211 -16.55 15.33 8.62
C GLN A 211 -17.26 13.97 8.46
N ASP A 212 -17.89 13.72 7.32
CA ASP A 212 -18.54 12.42 7.04
C ASP A 212 -17.51 11.28 7.00
N ILE A 213 -16.31 11.57 6.51
CA ILE A 213 -15.19 10.62 6.51
C ILE A 213 -14.77 10.31 7.95
N LEU A 214 -14.62 11.34 8.81
CA LEU A 214 -14.29 11.16 10.22
C LEU A 214 -15.34 10.33 10.98
N ILE A 215 -16.63 10.58 10.75
CA ILE A 215 -17.73 9.80 11.35
C ILE A 215 -17.65 8.32 10.95
N GLN A 216 -17.38 8.06 9.66
CA GLN A 216 -17.21 6.69 9.18
C GLN A 216 -15.97 6.02 9.78
N LEU A 217 -14.85 6.74 9.92
CA LEU A 217 -13.65 6.25 10.59
C LEU A 217 -13.92 5.91 12.07
N ASP A 218 -14.69 6.72 12.79
CA ASP A 218 -15.08 6.44 14.18
C ASP A 218 -15.96 5.20 14.32
N THR A 219 -16.89 5.03 13.37
CA THR A 219 -17.74 3.84 13.30
C THR A 219 -16.88 2.59 13.08
N TRP A 220 -15.96 2.64 12.12
CA TRP A 220 -15.02 1.55 11.86
C TRP A 220 -14.07 1.29 13.03
N LYS A 221 -13.58 2.33 13.71
CA LYS A 221 -12.70 2.18 14.89
C LYS A 221 -13.43 1.42 15.99
N SER A 222 -14.66 1.79 16.27
CA SER A 222 -15.50 1.16 17.28
C SER A 222 -15.78 -0.30 16.94
N ASP A 223 -16.14 -0.59 15.68
CA ASP A 223 -16.40 -1.93 15.20
C ASP A 223 -15.15 -2.83 15.25
N ALA A 224 -14.00 -2.30 14.80
CA ALA A 224 -12.73 -3.01 14.82
C ALA A 224 -12.24 -3.33 16.24
N MET A 225 -12.48 -2.44 17.20
CA MET A 225 -12.18 -2.68 18.61
C MET A 225 -13.11 -3.73 19.23
N PHE A 226 -14.41 -3.68 18.91
CA PHE A 226 -15.40 -4.60 19.46
C PHE A 226 -15.20 -6.03 18.94
N HIS A 227 -14.94 -6.19 17.64
CA HIS A 227 -14.77 -7.50 17.00
C HIS A 227 -13.30 -7.94 16.88
N ASN A 228 -12.35 -7.11 17.32
CA ASN A 228 -10.92 -7.38 17.30
C ASN A 228 -10.37 -7.75 15.90
N TYR A 229 -10.67 -6.94 14.88
CA TYR A 229 -10.21 -7.19 13.51
C TYR A 229 -8.70 -6.95 13.28
N GLY A 230 -7.92 -6.74 14.33
CA GLY A 230 -6.46 -6.63 14.25
C GLY A 230 -5.91 -5.21 14.37
N LEU A 231 -4.68 -5.14 14.91
CA LEU A 231 -4.02 -3.89 15.28
C LEU A 231 -3.66 -3.01 14.08
N HIS A 232 -3.37 -3.61 12.92
CA HIS A 232 -3.04 -2.85 11.71
C HIS A 232 -4.24 -2.03 11.21
N ILE A 233 -5.46 -2.57 11.28
CA ILE A 233 -6.68 -1.85 10.92
C ILE A 233 -6.87 -0.64 11.85
N THR A 234 -6.78 -0.86 13.16
CA THR A 234 -6.91 0.22 14.16
C THR A 234 -5.85 1.30 13.95
N LEU A 235 -4.60 0.91 13.70
CA LEU A 235 -3.51 1.84 13.44
C LEU A 235 -3.76 2.69 12.18
N TYR A 236 -4.22 2.07 11.10
CA TYR A 236 -4.57 2.78 9.87
C TYR A 236 -5.71 3.78 10.07
N ILE A 237 -6.76 3.39 10.79
CA ILE A 237 -7.89 4.26 11.11
C ILE A 237 -7.42 5.45 11.96
N SER A 238 -6.66 5.22 13.03
CA SER A 238 -6.15 6.29 13.89
C SER A 238 -5.19 7.22 13.16
N ALA A 239 -4.32 6.69 12.29
CA ALA A 239 -3.46 7.52 11.46
C ALA A 239 -4.26 8.35 10.43
N ALA A 240 -5.30 7.79 9.82
CA ALA A 240 -6.19 8.53 8.93
C ALA A 240 -6.91 9.68 9.68
N LYS A 241 -7.36 9.45 10.91
CA LYS A 241 -7.94 10.50 11.77
C LYS A 241 -6.91 11.58 12.11
N LEU A 242 -5.68 11.21 12.49
CA LEU A 242 -4.58 12.16 12.71
C LEU A 242 -4.37 13.07 11.51
N LEU A 243 -4.29 12.48 10.31
CA LEU A 243 -4.10 13.22 9.06
C LEU A 243 -5.22 14.25 8.84
N ALA A 244 -6.48 13.85 9.05
CA ALA A 244 -7.64 14.74 8.94
C ALA A 244 -7.63 15.87 9.98
N TYR A 245 -7.37 15.57 11.26
CA TYR A 245 -7.33 16.58 12.31
C TYR A 245 -6.17 17.56 12.14
N CYS A 246 -4.99 17.09 11.71
CA CYS A 246 -3.87 17.96 11.38
C CYS A 246 -4.22 18.93 10.24
N HIS A 247 -4.89 18.45 9.19
CA HIS A 247 -5.36 19.30 8.11
C HIS A 247 -6.40 20.32 8.58
N LEU A 248 -7.43 19.89 9.31
CA LEU A 248 -8.45 20.78 9.86
C LEU A 248 -7.86 21.84 10.79
N SER A 249 -6.90 21.46 11.63
CA SER A 249 -6.19 22.39 12.52
C SER A 249 -5.36 23.42 11.76
N ALA A 250 -4.81 23.06 10.59
CA ALA A 250 -4.04 23.98 9.75
C ALA A 250 -4.94 24.92 8.94
N SER A 251 -6.11 24.44 8.51
CA SER A 251 -7.06 25.17 7.67
C SER A 251 -8.07 26.03 8.45
N SER A 252 -8.24 25.79 9.75
CA SER A 252 -9.21 26.53 10.57
C SER A 252 -8.64 27.87 11.08
N PRO A 253 -9.35 29.01 10.93
CA PRO A 253 -8.96 30.25 11.58
C PRO A 253 -9.08 30.11 13.10
N PRO A 254 -8.24 30.83 13.89
CA PRO A 254 -8.29 30.77 15.35
C PRO A 254 -9.65 31.28 15.85
N SER A 255 -10.52 30.35 16.22
CA SER A 255 -11.86 30.61 16.75
C SER A 255 -12.01 30.00 18.14
N PRO A 256 -12.62 30.70 19.11
CA PRO A 256 -12.93 30.15 20.44
C PRO A 256 -13.97 29.01 20.42
N THR A 257 -14.65 28.79 19.29
CA THR A 257 -15.55 27.64 19.06
C THR A 257 -14.94 26.54 18.19
N SER A 258 -13.68 26.69 17.76
CA SER A 258 -13.00 25.59 17.07
C SER A 258 -12.94 24.38 18.02
N GLU A 259 -13.40 23.23 17.54
CA GLU A 259 -13.06 21.96 18.20
C GLU A 259 -11.57 21.97 18.46
N ASN A 260 -11.16 21.65 19.69
CA ASN A 260 -9.75 21.72 20.05
C ASN A 260 -9.02 20.54 19.39
N TYR A 261 -8.74 20.66 18.09
CA TYR A 261 -8.08 19.64 17.29
C TYR A 261 -6.75 19.22 17.89
N SER A 262 -6.08 20.07 18.68
CA SER A 262 -4.87 19.69 19.41
C SER A 262 -5.10 18.54 20.41
N VAL A 263 -6.25 18.51 21.08
CA VAL A 263 -6.62 17.42 22.01
C VAL A 263 -6.92 16.15 21.23
N LEU A 264 -7.64 16.27 20.12
CA LEU A 264 -7.97 15.12 19.25
C LEU A 264 -6.71 14.52 18.59
N ILE A 265 -5.79 15.37 18.13
CA ILE A 265 -4.49 14.97 17.61
C ILE A 265 -3.70 14.23 18.69
N GLN A 266 -3.62 14.79 19.90
CA GLN A 266 -2.87 14.14 20.98
C GLN A 266 -3.47 12.79 21.36
N HIS A 267 -4.80 12.69 21.42
CA HIS A 267 -5.50 11.44 21.71
C HIS A 267 -5.21 10.38 20.65
N GLU A 268 -5.41 10.68 19.37
CA GLU A 268 -5.15 9.72 18.29
C GLU A 268 -3.66 9.38 18.14
N LEU A 269 -2.75 10.30 18.51
CA LEU A 269 -1.32 10.04 18.52
C LEU A 269 -0.95 9.01 19.59
N GLU A 270 -1.46 9.16 20.81
CA GLU A 270 -1.24 8.17 21.87
C GLU A 270 -1.86 6.81 21.52
N ASP A 271 -3.04 6.78 20.88
CA ASP A 271 -3.64 5.55 20.35
C ASP A 271 -2.76 4.88 19.30
N CYS A 272 -2.22 5.65 18.34
CA CYS A 272 -1.29 5.15 17.34
C CYS A 272 -0.03 4.57 17.99
N MET A 273 0.56 5.29 18.95
CA MET A 273 1.77 4.88 19.65
C MET A 273 1.55 3.61 20.48
N GLY A 274 0.43 3.54 21.20
CA GLY A 274 0.04 2.35 21.96
C GLY A 274 -0.20 1.13 21.06
N THR A 275 -0.78 1.34 19.88
CA THR A 275 -0.99 0.29 18.88
C THR A 275 0.33 -0.17 18.26
N LEU A 276 1.18 0.76 17.81
CA LEU A 276 2.48 0.47 17.23
C LEU A 276 3.42 -0.28 18.19
N ALA A 277 3.35 0.01 19.49
CA ALA A 277 4.13 -0.71 20.50
C ALA A 277 3.77 -2.19 20.62
N ARG A 278 2.57 -2.58 20.17
CA ARG A 278 2.07 -3.96 20.21
C ARG A 278 2.24 -4.71 18.89
N ILE A 279 2.62 -4.03 17.81
CA ILE A 279 2.82 -4.65 16.49
C ILE A 279 4.23 -5.23 16.43
N ASP A 280 4.29 -6.52 16.12
CA ASP A 280 5.52 -7.19 15.71
C ASP A 280 5.73 -7.03 14.20
N PHE A 281 6.77 -6.30 13.82
CA PHE A 281 7.11 -6.04 12.43
C PHE A 281 7.82 -7.22 11.77
N ALA A 282 8.36 -8.17 12.53
CA ALA A 282 9.04 -9.35 11.99
C ALA A 282 8.04 -10.35 11.37
N GLU A 283 6.83 -10.43 11.92
CA GLU A 283 5.76 -11.33 11.43
C GLU A 283 4.76 -10.62 10.49
N SER A 284 4.87 -9.31 10.32
CA SER A 284 3.94 -8.52 9.53
C SER A 284 4.54 -8.11 8.18
N VAL A 285 3.71 -7.99 7.13
CA VAL A 285 4.18 -7.42 5.86
C VAL A 285 4.48 -5.93 6.08
N THR A 286 5.77 -5.64 6.20
CA THR A 286 6.36 -4.36 6.63
C THR A 286 5.81 -3.15 5.89
N ARG A 287 5.52 -3.29 4.59
CA ARG A 287 5.03 -2.19 3.74
C ARG A 287 3.60 -1.76 4.02
N PHE A 288 2.78 -2.57 4.71
CA PHE A 288 1.46 -2.13 5.18
C PHE A 288 1.57 -0.90 6.08
N PHE A 289 2.65 -0.71 6.83
CA PHE A 289 2.67 0.37 7.81
C PHE A 289 3.20 1.69 7.26
N ASN A 290 3.57 1.77 5.98
CA ASN A 290 4.19 2.97 5.41
C ASN A 290 3.32 4.22 5.57
N TRP A 291 1.99 4.10 5.36
CA TRP A 291 1.06 5.23 5.54
C TRP A 291 0.99 5.69 7.00
N PRO A 292 0.63 4.82 7.98
CA PRO A 292 0.58 5.23 9.38
C PRO A 292 1.90 5.79 9.90
N LEU A 293 3.02 5.14 9.59
CA LEU A 293 4.35 5.58 10.02
C LEU A 293 4.71 6.94 9.41
N ALA A 294 4.39 7.17 8.13
CA ALA A 294 4.64 8.43 7.46
C ALA A 294 3.81 9.57 8.06
N ILE A 295 2.53 9.33 8.37
CA ILE A 295 1.67 10.33 9.01
C ILE A 295 2.21 10.69 10.39
N ILE A 296 2.53 9.69 11.22
CA ILE A 296 3.05 9.93 12.58
C ILE A 296 4.39 10.69 12.53
N ASP A 297 5.31 10.32 11.64
CA ASP A 297 6.63 10.96 11.57
C ASP A 297 6.62 12.34 10.88
N LYS A 298 5.94 12.47 9.74
CA LYS A 298 6.04 13.66 8.87
C LYS A 298 4.90 14.65 8.99
N VAL A 299 3.71 14.20 9.37
CA VAL A 299 2.52 15.05 9.48
C VAL A 299 2.41 15.62 10.88
N VAL A 300 2.43 14.75 11.90
CA VAL A 300 2.31 15.18 13.30
C VAL A 300 3.58 15.89 13.78
N ARG A 301 4.75 15.38 13.36
CA ARG A 301 6.09 15.92 13.71
C ARG A 301 6.36 15.99 15.22
N ASP A 302 5.76 15.09 16.00
CA ASP A 302 6.08 14.96 17.42
C ASP A 302 7.45 14.28 17.60
N PRO A 303 8.42 14.89 18.31
CA PRO A 303 9.78 14.33 18.42
C PRO A 303 9.88 12.98 19.13
N ARG A 304 8.93 12.62 20.00
CA ARG A 304 8.89 11.32 20.67
C ARG A 304 8.35 10.26 19.70
N ALA A 305 7.25 10.57 19.01
CA ALA A 305 6.64 9.68 18.05
C ALA A 305 7.56 9.44 16.83
N SER A 306 8.19 10.50 16.29
CA SER A 306 9.18 10.38 15.21
C SER A 306 10.33 9.45 15.57
N ARG A 307 10.92 9.60 16.77
CA ARG A 307 12.00 8.69 17.21
C ARG A 307 11.54 7.24 17.29
N PHE A 308 10.32 7.02 17.76
CA PHE A 308 9.75 5.68 17.84
C PHE A 308 9.51 5.07 16.46
N VAL A 309 8.99 5.84 15.50
CA VAL A 309 8.85 5.42 14.10
C VAL A 309 10.21 5.08 13.49
N GLN A 310 11.24 5.92 13.70
CA GLN A 310 12.58 5.64 13.18
C GLN A 310 13.18 4.36 13.76
N GLN A 311 12.92 4.07 15.05
CA GLN A 311 13.32 2.80 15.65
C GLN A 311 12.64 1.61 14.95
N LYS A 312 11.32 1.69 14.72
CA LYS A 312 10.57 0.65 14.00
C LYS A 312 11.05 0.46 12.56
N LEU A 313 11.35 1.54 11.84
CA LEU A 313 11.92 1.46 10.50
C LEU A 313 13.31 0.82 10.48
N ALA A 314 14.14 1.07 11.50
CA ALA A 314 15.44 0.43 11.64
C ALA A 314 15.31 -1.07 11.91
N GLU A 315 14.33 -1.49 12.74
CA GLU A 315 13.98 -2.90 12.95
C GLU A 315 13.57 -3.56 11.62
N MET A 316 12.69 -2.92 10.84
CA MET A 316 12.24 -3.42 9.53
C MET A 316 13.35 -3.53 8.47
N ALA A 317 14.30 -2.59 8.48
CA ALA A 317 15.37 -2.54 7.48
C ALA A 317 16.34 -3.74 7.56
N LEU A 318 16.33 -4.49 8.67
CA LEU A 318 17.07 -5.74 8.81
C LEU A 318 16.54 -6.82 7.87
N ASP A 319 15.22 -6.86 7.65
CA ASP A 319 14.53 -7.91 6.88
C ASP A 319 14.09 -7.44 5.48
N ASP A 320 13.70 -6.17 5.32
CA ASP A 320 13.38 -5.54 4.02
C ASP A 320 14.17 -4.24 3.83
N PRO A 321 15.42 -4.30 3.31
CA PRO A 321 16.23 -3.11 3.03
C PRO A 321 15.58 -2.15 2.01
N THR A 322 14.66 -2.64 1.17
CA THR A 322 13.95 -1.82 0.20
C THR A 322 12.73 -1.12 0.79
N GLY A 323 12.23 -1.59 1.93
CA GLY A 323 11.10 -1.02 2.66
C GLY A 323 11.33 0.43 3.08
N LYS A 324 12.56 0.80 3.45
CA LYS A 324 12.90 2.18 3.81
C LYS A 324 12.67 3.16 2.67
N LYS A 325 13.03 2.81 1.43
CA LYS A 325 12.82 3.65 0.25
C LYS A 325 11.33 3.80 -0.09
N ALA A 326 10.55 2.72 0.08
CA ALA A 326 9.10 2.78 -0.07
C ALA A 326 8.47 3.72 0.98
N TYR A 327 8.92 3.61 2.22
CA TYR A 327 8.54 4.53 3.29
C TYR A 327 8.90 5.99 2.95
N ASP A 328 10.14 6.26 2.53
CA ASP A 328 10.60 7.62 2.22
C ASP A 328 9.76 8.25 1.11
N TRP A 329 9.41 7.48 0.09
CA TRP A 329 8.49 7.93 -0.96
C TRP A 329 7.11 8.34 -0.41
N VAL A 330 6.51 7.51 0.44
CA VAL A 330 5.20 7.80 1.05
C VAL A 330 5.30 9.01 1.99
N ALA A 331 6.35 9.07 2.80
CA ALA A 331 6.64 10.14 3.74
C ALA A 331 6.77 11.51 3.04
N GLU A 332 7.56 11.57 1.97
CA GLU A 332 7.68 12.78 1.14
C GLU A 332 6.34 13.19 0.52
N GLY A 333 5.50 12.23 0.10
CA GLY A 333 4.19 12.52 -0.45
C GLY A 333 3.23 13.17 0.55
N PHE A 334 3.15 12.64 1.77
CA PHE A 334 2.31 13.23 2.82
C PHE A 334 2.82 14.60 3.26
N GLU A 335 4.14 14.77 3.37
CA GLU A 335 4.74 16.06 3.69
C GLU A 335 4.40 17.13 2.64
N GLN A 336 4.47 16.77 1.35
CA GLN A 336 4.10 17.68 0.26
C GLN A 336 2.63 18.11 0.31
N LYS A 337 1.71 17.18 0.61
CA LYS A 337 0.26 17.46 0.68
C LYS A 337 -0.11 18.45 1.78
N LEU A 338 0.57 18.41 2.93
CA LEU A 338 0.28 19.28 4.07
C LEU A 338 1.22 20.48 4.20
N SER A 339 2.24 20.58 3.36
CA SER A 339 3.16 21.71 3.30
C SER A 339 3.54 22.05 1.85
N PRO A 340 2.58 22.42 0.98
CA PRO A 340 2.80 22.60 -0.47
C PRO A 340 3.82 23.68 -0.84
N GLY A 341 4.20 24.57 0.09
CA GLY A 341 5.12 25.68 -0.16
C GLY A 341 6.62 25.45 0.10
N ARG A 342 7.07 24.25 0.48
CA ARG A 342 8.47 24.03 0.93
C ARG A 342 9.44 23.36 -0.04
N LEU A 343 8.99 22.87 -1.20
CA LEU A 343 9.87 22.18 -2.16
C LEU A 343 10.01 22.86 -3.53
N THR A 344 9.42 24.04 -3.73
CA THR A 344 9.79 24.92 -4.86
C THR A 344 11.06 25.71 -4.54
N MET A 345 12.11 25.05 -4.08
CA MET A 345 13.47 25.56 -4.11
C MET A 345 14.43 24.38 -4.24
N ASN A 346 14.70 23.98 -5.47
CA ASN A 346 16.07 23.98 -5.97
C ASN A 346 16.05 24.16 -7.50
N PRO A 347 16.96 25.00 -8.05
CA PRO A 347 17.04 25.33 -9.47
C PRO A 347 17.51 24.17 -10.36
#